data_AF-A0A0V0ZPY2-F1
#
_entry.id   AF-A0A0V0ZPY2-F1
#
_cell.length_a   1.000
_cell.length_b   1.000
_cell.length_c   1.000
_cell.angle_alpha   90.00
_cell.angle_beta   90.00
_cell.angle_gamma   90.00
#
_symmetry.space_group_name_H-M   'P 1'
#
loop_
_entity.id
_entity.type
_entity.pdbx_description
1 polymer ?
#
loop_
_entity_poly.entity_id
_entity_poly.type
_entity_poly.pdbx_seq_one_letter_code
_entity_poly.pdbx_strand_id
1 'polypeptide(L)' 'MPPCYSLPWKPSTVVSPTGSLSYQLQTEDGHLWRRHRDQLRKRYVTVEENHSAEKIESQEKS' A
#
# COMPACT_ATOMS: atom_id res chain seq x y z
N MET A 1 -0.64 -30.48 -4.76
CA MET A 1 -0.63 -29.16 -4.10
C MET A 1 0.20 -28.23 -4.98
N PRO A 2 -0.40 -27.31 -5.75
CA PRO A 2 0.39 -26.36 -6.54
C PRO A 2 1.14 -25.42 -5.58
N PRO A 3 2.36 -24.97 -5.93
CA PRO A 3 3.12 -24.06 -5.08
C PRO A 3 2.37 -22.73 -4.97
N CYS A 4 2.33 -22.17 -3.77
CA CYS A 4 1.74 -20.86 -3.51
C CYS A 4 2.54 -19.80 -4.27
N TYR A 5 2.17 -19.55 -5.53
CA TYR A 5 2.79 -18.52 -6.34
C TYR A 5 2.58 -17.17 -5.64
N SER A 6 3.68 -16.60 -5.14
CA SER A 6 3.73 -15.20 -4.77
C SER A 6 3.31 -14.39 -5.99
N LEU A 7 2.07 -13.89 -5.96
CA LEU A 7 1.57 -13.01 -7.02
C LEU A 7 2.59 -11.87 -7.20
N PRO A 8 3.06 -11.61 -8.43
CA PRO A 8 4.04 -10.56 -8.65
C PRO A 8 3.44 -9.21 -8.23
N TRP A 9 4.23 -8.41 -7.51
CA TRP A 9 3.82 -7.07 -7.10
C TRP A 9 3.49 -6.22 -8.32
N LYS A 10 2.24 -5.78 -8.43
CA LYS A 10 1.81 -4.90 -9.52
C LYS A 10 2.01 -3.42 -9.14
N PRO A 11 2.50 -2.58 -10.07
CA PRO A 11 2.45 -1.13 -9.92
C PRO A 11 1.02 -0.66 -9.66
N SER A 12 0.84 0.24 -8.70
CA SER A 12 -0.43 0.93 -8.52
C SER A 12 -0.19 2.26 -7.80
N THR A 13 -0.99 3.26 -8.15
CA THR A 13 -0.93 4.59 -7.53
C THR A 13 -1.94 4.65 -6.40
N VAL A 14 -1.53 5.09 -5.21
CA VAL A 14 -2.46 5.31 -4.09
C VAL A 14 -3.28 6.57 -4.39
N VAL A 15 -4.59 6.41 -4.54
CA VAL A 15 -5.52 7.52 -4.83
C VAL A 15 -5.97 8.19 -3.54
N SER A 16 -6.47 7.38 -2.60
CA SER A 16 -7.01 7.90 -1.34
C SER A 16 -6.95 6.83 -0.23
N PRO A 17 -6.73 7.22 1.04
CA PRO A 17 -7.00 6.34 2.17
C PRO A 17 -8.51 6.17 2.32
N THR A 18 -9.00 4.93 2.23
CA THR A 18 -10.42 4.61 2.46
C THR A 18 -10.69 4.28 3.94
N GLY A 19 -9.65 4.11 4.74
CA GLY A 19 -9.73 3.89 6.18
C GLY A 19 -8.36 3.93 6.83
N SER A 20 -8.31 3.67 8.14
CA SER A 20 -7.06 3.65 8.93
C SER A 20 -5.99 2.71 8.37
N LEU A 21 -6.41 1.58 7.79
CA LEU A 21 -5.50 0.56 7.25
C LEU A 21 -5.78 0.17 5.79
N SER A 22 -6.80 0.79 5.16
CA SER A 22 -7.22 0.50 3.79
C SER A 22 -6.91 1.67 2.86
N TYR A 23 -6.29 1.38 1.74
CA TYR A 23 -6.05 2.37 0.69
C TYR A 23 -6.79 1.97 -0.59
N GLN A 24 -7.27 2.99 -1.28
CA GLN A 24 -7.73 2.88 -2.65
C GLN A 24 -6.53 3.10 -3.56
N LEU A 25 -6.30 2.14 -4.43
CA LEU A 25 -5.28 2.18 -5.46
C LEU A 25 -5.93 2.27 -6.82
N GLN A 26 -5.34 3.06 -7.70
CA GLN A 26 -5.63 3.03 -9.12
C GLN A 26 -4.55 2.19 -9.79
N THR A 27 -5.01 1.16 -10.49
CA THR A 27 -4.18 0.38 -11.40
C THR A 27 -3.99 1.15 -12.70
N GLU A 28 -2.96 0.79 -13.47
CA GLU A 28 -2.67 1.43 -14.76
C GLU A 28 -3.84 1.28 -15.75
N ASP A 29 -4.57 0.16 -15.65
CA ASP A 29 -5.84 -0.08 -16.37
C ASP A 29 -7.01 0.84 -15.95
N GLY A 30 -6.78 1.80 -15.04
CA GLY A 30 -7.82 2.73 -14.55
C GLY A 30 -8.78 2.14 -13.51
N HIS A 31 -8.69 0.84 -13.23
CA HIS A 31 -9.52 0.21 -12.20
C HIS A 31 -9.08 0.65 -10.80
N LEU A 32 -10.07 0.91 -9.95
CA LEU A 32 -9.89 1.26 -8.54
C LEU A 32 -10.00 0.01 -7.66
N TRP A 33 -8.94 -0.30 -6.93
CA TRP A 33 -8.84 -1.45 -6.05
C TRP A 33 -8.70 -0.98 -4.61
N ARG A 34 -9.33 -1.70 -3.68
CA ARG A 34 -9.14 -1.45 -2.25
C ARG A 34 -8.21 -2.51 -1.66
N ARG A 35 -7.10 -2.08 -1.05
CA ARG A 35 -6.08 -2.97 -0.49
C ARG A 35 -5.65 -2.55 0.92
N HIS A 36 -5.27 -3.55 1.72
CA HIS A 36 -4.72 -3.34 3.06
C HIS A 36 -3.29 -2.81 2.98
N ARG A 37 -2.85 -2.03 3.97
CA ARG A 37 -1.47 -1.52 4.07
C ARG A 37 -0.42 -2.61 3.90
N ASP A 38 -0.64 -3.79 4.48
CA ASP A 38 0.33 -4.90 4.43
C ASP A 38 0.42 -5.57 3.05
N GLN A 39 -0.54 -5.31 2.16
CA GLN A 39 -0.51 -5.74 0.76
C GLN A 39 0.03 -4.64 -0.16
N LEU A 40 0.58 -3.57 0.41
CA LEU A 40 1.24 -2.49 -0.31
C LEU A 40 2.70 -2.45 0.10
N ARG A 41 3.56 -2.32 -0.88
CA ARG A 41 4.98 -2.08 -0.64
C ARG A 41 5.33 -0.72 -1.21
N LYS A 42 5.81 0.18 -0.35
CA LYS A 42 6.35 1.47 -0.79
C LYS A 42 7.48 1.17 -1.78
N ARG A 43 7.42 1.79 -2.96
CA ARG A 43 8.58 1.85 -3.84
C ARG A 43 9.54 2.84 -3.20
N TYR A 44 10.73 2.38 -2.83
CA TYR A 44 11.77 3.28 -2.36
C TYR A 44 12.09 4.24 -3.52
N VAL A 45 11.58 5.46 -3.45
CA VAL A 45 12.07 6.55 -4.30
C VAL A 45 13.36 7.01 -3.65
N THR A 46 14.47 6.73 -4.31
CA THR A 46 15.79 7.18 -3.90
C THR A 46 15.84 8.70 -3.85
N VAL A 47 16.17 9.22 -2.65
CA VAL A 47 16.81 10.52 -2.35
C VAL A 47 15.89 11.72 -2.68
N GLU A 48 14.99 12.19 -1.81
CA GLU A 48 15.28 13.28 -0.84
C GLU A 48 14.17 13.51 0.23
N GLU A 49 13.16 12.66 0.36
CA GLU A 49 12.06 12.89 1.34
C GLU A 49 12.15 11.96 2.58
N ASN A 50 13.30 11.96 3.25
CA ASN A 50 13.54 11.21 4.49
C ASN A 50 13.28 12.04 5.77
N HIS A 51 12.30 12.96 5.76
CA HIS A 51 11.98 13.78 6.94
C HIS A 51 10.53 13.71 7.44
N SER A 52 9.71 12.76 6.96
CA SER A 52 8.34 12.63 7.48
C SER A 52 7.84 11.19 7.53
N ALA A 53 8.70 10.29 8.02
CA ALA A 53 8.30 8.93 8.39
C ALA A 53 8.30 8.72 9.91
N GLU A 54 7.92 9.75 10.68
CA GLU A 54 7.33 9.50 12.00
C GLU A 54 5.80 9.57 11.88
N LYS A 55 5.17 8.62 12.57
CA LYS A 55 3.76 8.60 12.93
C LYS A 55 2.77 7.98 11.92
N ILE A 56 2.77 6.64 11.89
CA ILE A 56 1.51 5.88 12.05
C ILE A 56 1.77 4.56 12.79
N GLU A 57 2.35 4.71 13.98
CA GLU A 57 2.04 3.83 15.12
C GLU A 57 1.09 4.65 16.02
N SER A 58 -0.17 4.25 16.06
CA SER A 58 -1.14 4.48 17.15
C SER A 58 -2.56 4.34 16.60
N GLN A 59 -3.20 3.24 16.98
CA GLN A 59 -4.63 3.02 17.24
C GLN A 59 -4.74 1.50 17.38
N GLU A 60 -4.50 0.90 18.55
CA GLU A 60 -5.44 0.82 19.70
C GLU A 60 -6.86 0.51 19.20
N LYS A 61 -7.59 -0.53 19.64
CA LYS A 61 -7.69 -1.13 20.97
C LYS A 61 -8.62 -2.34 20.84
N SER A 62 -8.37 -3.41 21.60
CA SER A 62 -9.36 -4.01 22.49
C SER A 62 -8.71 -5.08 23.36
#